data_AF-A0A7C7NV70-F1
#
_entry.id   AF-A0A7C7NV70-F1
#
_cell.length_a   1.000
_cell.length_b   1.000
_cell.length_c   1.000
_cell.angle_alpha   90.00
_cell.angle_beta   90.00
_cell.angle_gamma   90.00
#
_symmetry.space_group_name_H-M   'P 1'
#
loop_
_entity.id
_entity.type
_entity.pdbx_description
1 polymer ?
#
loop_
_entity_poly.entity_id
_entity_poly.type
_entity_poly.pdbx_seq_one_letter_code
_entity_poly.pdbx_strand_id
1 'polypeptide(L)' 'MGNLSTDIVEEIRQEVQDLLKKHHIKWINFEIWETSDGFLVEIETPDIKDHMEGIFLSRKLEEELKDPLVTLSILPAE' A
#
# COMPACT_ATOMS: atom_id res chain seq x y z
N MET A 1 20.15 -19.07 7.40
CA MET A 1 18.69 -19.20 7.49
C MET A 1 18.14 -17.86 7.06
N GLY A 2 17.55 -17.77 5.87
CA GLY A 2 16.94 -16.53 5.38
C GLY A 2 15.69 -16.22 6.18
N ASN A 3 15.47 -14.95 6.52
CA ASN A 3 14.27 -14.47 7.20
C ASN A 3 13.12 -14.46 6.20
N LEU A 4 12.36 -15.56 6.13
CA LEU A 4 11.19 -15.72 5.25
C LEU A 4 10.23 -14.52 5.31
N SER A 5 10.07 -13.92 6.50
CA SER A 5 9.23 -12.72 6.70
C SER A 5 9.79 -11.46 6.04
N THR A 6 11.12 -11.31 5.95
CA THR A 6 11.75 -10.18 5.25
C THR A 6 11.53 -10.30 3.75
N ASP A 7 11.64 -11.50 3.19
CA ASP A 7 11.41 -11.75 1.76
C ASP A 7 9.96 -11.40 1.36
N ILE A 8 8.96 -11.77 2.18
CA ILE A 8 7.54 -11.45 1.93
C ILE A 8 7.28 -9.94 2.01
N VAL A 9 7.83 -9.25 3.01
CA VAL A 9 7.66 -7.78 3.15
C VAL A 9 8.30 -7.03 1.98
N GLU A 10 9.44 -7.50 1.46
CA GLU A 10 10.05 -6.90 0.26
C GLU A 10 9.23 -7.17 -1.00
N GLU A 11 8.65 -8.37 -1.15
CA GLU A 11 7.75 -8.69 -2.27
C GLU A 11 6.51 -7.79 -2.28
N ILE A 12 5.81 -7.68 -1.14
CA ILE A 12 4.65 -6.79 -0.98
C ILE A 12 5.03 -5.33 -1.28
N ARG A 13 6.18 -4.88 -0.77
CA ARG A 13 6.69 -3.52 -1.04
C ARG A 13 6.84 -3.29 -2.54
N GLN A 14 7.46 -4.24 -3.25
CA GLN A 14 7.70 -4.11 -4.68
C GLN A 14 6.39 -4.10 -5.47
N GLU A 15 5.47 -5.02 -5.18
CA GLU A 15 4.18 -5.12 -5.87
C GLU A 15 3.34 -3.85 -5.70
N VAL A 16 3.20 -3.35 -4.46
CA VAL A 16 2.42 -2.14 -4.20
C VAL A 16 3.09 -0.91 -4.82
N GLN A 17 4.41 -0.78 -4.77
CA GLN A 17 5.11 0.33 -5.42
C GLN A 17 4.96 0.31 -6.95
N ASP A 18 4.97 -0.86 -7.57
CA ASP A 18 4.77 -0.98 -9.01
C ASP A 18 3.33 -0.67 -9.41
N LEU A 19 2.35 -1.03 -8.58
CA LEU A 19 0.96 -0.61 -8.73
C LEU A 19 0.82 0.92 -8.64
N LEU A 20 1.42 1.56 -7.63
CA LEU A 20 1.41 3.03 -7.50
C LEU A 20 2.05 3.71 -8.71
N LYS A 21 3.21 3.24 -9.18
CA LYS A 21 3.88 3.76 -10.39
C LYS A 21 3.03 3.59 -11.63
N LYS A 22 2.36 2.44 -11.80
CA LYS A 22 1.45 2.17 -12.92
C LYS A 22 0.29 3.18 -12.99
N HIS A 23 -0.21 3.61 -11.83
CA HIS A 23 -1.25 4.65 -11.73
C HIS A 23 -0.70 6.07 -11.64
N HIS A 24 0.62 6.25 -11.78
CA HIS A 24 1.30 7.55 -11.63
C HIS A 24 1.06 8.25 -10.28
N ILE A 25 0.78 7.48 -9.23
CA ILE A 25 0.58 7.99 -7.89
C ILE A 25 1.95 8.26 -7.27
N LYS A 26 2.15 9.48 -6.78
CA LYS A 26 3.30 9.89 -5.98
C LYS A 26 3.04 9.54 -4.53
N TRP A 27 4.09 9.30 -3.76
CA TRP A 27 3.97 9.12 -2.31
C TRP A 27 5.17 9.76 -1.61
N ILE A 28 4.94 10.22 -0.38
CA ILE A 28 5.97 10.80 0.48
C ILE A 28 6.37 9.85 1.61
N ASN A 29 5.43 9.03 2.08
CA ASN A 29 5.65 8.01 3.09
C ASN A 29 5.12 6.66 2.60
N PHE A 30 5.80 5.59 2.99
CA PHE A 30 5.43 4.22 2.63
C PHE A 30 5.88 3.26 3.74
N GLU A 31 4.93 2.73 4.48
CA GLU A 31 5.17 1.86 5.63
C GLU A 31 4.38 0.54 5.47
N ILE A 32 4.98 -0.55 5.94
CA ILE A 32 4.35 -1.88 5.95
C ILE A 32 4.35 -2.38 7.38
N TRP A 33 3.18 -2.79 7.85
CA TRP A 33 2.95 -3.35 9.16
C TRP A 33 2.45 -4.77 9.01
N GLU A 34 3.12 -5.72 9.67
CA GLU A 34 2.58 -7.08 9.83
C GLU A 34 1.48 -7.04 10.90
N THR A 35 0.32 -7.60 10.56
CA THR A 35 -0.87 -7.70 11.41
C THR A 35 -1.26 -9.16 11.60
N SER A 36 -2.15 -9.45 12.53
CA SER A 36 -2.65 -10.82 12.75
C SER A 36 -3.34 -11.43 11.52
N ASP A 37 -3.87 -10.58 10.62
CA ASP A 37 -4.71 -10.96 9.49
C ASP A 37 -4.00 -10.79 8.13
N GLY A 38 -2.73 -10.39 8.13
CA GLY A 38 -1.97 -10.09 6.91
C GLY A 38 -1.09 -8.84 7.07
N PHE A 39 -1.00 -8.03 6.04
CA PHE A 39 -0.14 -6.84 5.98
C PHE A 39 -0.97 -5.58 5.73
N LEU A 40 -0.73 -4.55 6.54
CA LEU A 40 -1.24 -3.21 6.31
C LEU A 40 -0.15 -2.38 5.65
N VAL A 41 -0.43 -1.83 4.48
CA VAL A 41 0.46 -0.92 3.76
C VAL A 41 -0.10 0.49 3.82
N GLU A 42 0.59 1.37 4.51
CA GLU A 42 0.22 2.77 4.66
C GLU A 42 1.02 3.64 3.69
N ILE A 43 0.31 4.48 2.95
CA ILE A 43 0.84 5.30 1.86
C ILE A 43 0.32 6.72 2.04
N GLU A 44 1.21 7.67 2.28
CA GLU A 44 0.85 9.09 2.26
C GLU A 44 1.16 9.67 0.89
N THR A 45 0.16 10.31 0.27
CA THR A 45 0.27 10.85 -1.09
C THR A 45 -0.20 12.31 -1.17
N PRO A 46 0.55 13.18 -1.88
CA PRO A 46 0.11 14.54 -2.17
C PRO A 46 -0.96 14.60 -3.28
N ASP A 47 -1.29 13.46 -3.91
CA ASP A 47 -2.21 13.43 -5.05
C ASP A 47 -3.68 13.43 -4.65
N ILE A 48 -3.99 13.28 -3.35
CA ILE A 48 -5.34 13.37 -2.78
C ILE A 48 -5.41 14.48 -1.73
N LYS A 49 -6.61 15.03 -1.49
CA LYS A 49 -6.79 16.18 -0.57
C LYS A 49 -7.47 15.80 0.74
N ASP A 50 -8.20 14.70 0.76
CA ASP A 50 -8.94 14.27 1.93
C ASP A 50 -9.02 12.74 2.04
N HIS A 51 -9.48 12.29 3.21
CA HIS A 51 -9.57 10.87 3.53
C HIS A 51 -10.61 10.12 2.71
N MET A 52 -11.66 10.77 2.18
CA MET A 52 -12.66 10.08 1.36
C MET A 52 -12.08 9.70 -0.01
N GLU A 53 -11.30 10.59 -0.63
CA GLU A 53 -10.54 10.28 -1.84
C GLU A 53 -9.55 9.13 -1.57
N GLY A 54 -8.87 9.14 -0.42
CA GLY A 54 -7.97 8.07 0.01
C GLY A 54 -8.65 6.71 0.15
N ILE A 55 -9.82 6.66 0.79
CA ILE A 55 -10.60 5.42 0.94
C ILE A 55 -11.06 4.88 -0.43
N PHE A 56 -11.45 5.75 -1.36
CA PHE A 56 -11.85 5.30 -2.69
C PHE A 56 -10.66 4.75 -3.47
N LEU A 57 -9.52 5.44 -3.41
CA LEU A 57 -8.31 5.03 -4.10
C LEU A 57 -7.77 3.71 -3.53
N SER A 58 -7.75 3.55 -2.20
CA SER A 58 -7.26 2.32 -1.58
C SER A 58 -8.04 1.10 -2.05
N ARG A 59 -9.38 1.15 -1.99
CA ARG A 59 -10.25 0.07 -2.46
C ARG A 59 -10.03 -0.27 -3.92
N LYS A 60 -9.92 0.75 -4.77
CA LYS A 60 -9.67 0.55 -6.20
C LYS A 60 -8.34 -0.17 -6.45
N LEU A 61 -7.29 0.20 -5.71
CA LEU A 61 -5.98 -0.44 -5.83
C LEU A 61 -5.97 -1.86 -5.24
N GLU A 62 -6.65 -2.10 -4.12
CA GLU A 62 -6.82 -3.44 -3.53
C GLU A 62 -7.53 -4.40 -4.50
N GLU A 63 -8.58 -3.94 -5.19
CA GLU A 63 -9.29 -4.71 -6.22
C GLU A 63 -8.38 -5.11 -7.40
N GLU A 64 -7.39 -4.27 -7.72
CA GLU A 64 -6.42 -4.54 -8.78
C GLU A 64 -5.28 -5.45 -8.32
N LEU A 65 -4.80 -5.25 -7.08
CA LEU A 65 -3.74 -6.05 -6.46
C LEU A 65 -4.18 -7.51 -6.30
N LYS A 66 -5.45 -7.75 -5.94
CA LYS A 66 -6.05 -9.08 -5.76
C LYS A 66 -5.33 -9.97 -4.73
N ASP A 67 -4.55 -9.37 -3.83
CA ASP A 67 -3.96 -10.07 -2.70
C ASP A 67 -4.85 -9.89 -1.46
N PRO A 68 -5.54 -10.95 -0.98
CA PRO A 68 -6.40 -10.86 0.18
C PRO A 68 -5.63 -10.66 1.51
N LEU A 69 -4.30 -10.81 1.52
CA LEU A 69 -3.46 -10.57 2.69
C LEU A 69 -3.02 -9.11 2.81
N VAL A 70 -3.17 -8.31 1.76
CA VAL A 70 -2.70 -6.91 1.76
C VAL A 70 -3.88 -5.96 1.84
N THR A 71 -3.88 -5.13 2.88
CA THR A 71 -4.80 -4.01 3.03
C THR A 71 -4.04 -2.70 2.79
N LEU A 72 -4.60 -1.78 2.00
CA LEU A 72 -4.01 -0.49 1.68
C LEU A 72 -4.71 0.62 2.47
N SER A 73 -3.92 1.46 3.13
CA SER A 73 -4.36 2.71 3.75
C SER A 73 -3.72 3.88 3.02
N ILE A 74 -4.50 4.61 2.22
CA ILE A 74 -3.99 5.76 1.47
C ILE A 74 -4.48 7.05 2.14
N LEU A 75 -3.53 7.88 2.54
CA LEU A 75 -3.75 9.10 3.33
C LEU A 75 -3.26 10.34 2.57
N PRO A 76 -3.93 11.49 2.72
CA PRO A 76 -3.41 12.75 2.21
C PRO A 76 -2.10 13.11 2.93
N ALA A 77 -1.11 13.56 2.17
CA ALA A 77 0.11 14.15 2.71
C ALA A 77 -0.18 15.54 3.30
N GLU A 78 0.19 15.78 4.57
CA GLU A 78 0.06 17.09 5.25
C GLU A 78 1.11 18.12 4.79
#